data_AF-A0A1Q3MSD2-F1
#
_entry.id   AF-A0A1Q3MSD2-F1
#
_cell.length_a   1.000
_cell.length_b   1.000
_cell.length_c   1.000
_cell.angle_alpha   90.00
_cell.angle_beta   90.00
_cell.angle_gamma   90.00
#
_symmetry.space_group_name_H-M   'P 1'
#
loop_
_entity.id
_entity.type
_entity.pdbx_description
1 polymer ?
#
loop_
_entity_poly.entity_id
_entity_poly.type
_entity_poly.pdbx_seq_one_letter_code
_entity_poly.pdbx_strand_id
1 'polypeptide(L)'
;MEPIEAYNAALDRRHALQRQARNAGISEEYIDLLVESFYEKVRAHPELGPVFNEVIQDRWPEHLAKMKLFWTSVALRTGDYKGSPVPVHRSLTNATADHFPTWLFLFYQTLEETAPSPEAAKIFQTFAQSIAARLQQVMFSTN
;
A
#
# COMPACT_ATOMS: atom_id res chain seq x y z
N MET A 1 9.96 32.33 -1.40
CA MET A 1 8.78 31.89 -0.63
C MET A 1 9.23 31.81 0.80
N GLU A 2 8.63 32.60 1.67
CA GLU A 2 9.02 32.61 3.09
C GLU A 2 8.74 31.22 3.70
N PRO A 3 9.58 30.72 4.64
CA PRO A 3 9.43 29.36 5.20
C PRO A 3 8.02 29.06 5.76
N ILE A 4 7.33 30.07 6.27
CA ILE A 4 5.97 29.97 6.82
C ILE A 4 4.91 29.80 5.72
N GLU A 5 5.07 30.45 4.58
CA GLU A 5 4.13 30.35 3.45
C GLU A 5 4.19 28.94 2.83
N ALA A 6 5.40 28.40 2.65
CA ALA A 6 5.60 27.04 2.16
C ALA A 6 5.01 25.99 3.12
N TYR A 7 5.16 26.19 4.42
CA TYR A 7 4.56 25.35 5.46
C TYR A 7 3.03 25.36 5.41
N ASN A 8 2.42 26.55 5.37
CA ASN A 8 0.96 26.69 5.31
C ASN A 8 0.39 26.05 4.02
N ALA A 9 1.04 26.27 2.87
CA ALA A 9 0.62 25.66 1.62
C ALA A 9 0.68 24.12 1.66
N ALA A 10 1.70 23.56 2.33
CA ALA A 10 1.80 22.11 2.53
C ALA A 10 0.70 21.55 3.45
N LEU A 11 0.37 22.27 4.52
CA LEU A 11 -0.73 21.91 5.41
C LEU A 11 -2.08 21.95 4.71
N ASP A 12 -2.36 23.02 3.96
CA ASP A 12 -3.62 23.16 3.22
C ASP A 12 -3.79 22.05 2.19
N ARG A 13 -2.71 21.72 1.48
CA ARG A 13 -2.69 20.58 0.55
C ARG A 13 -2.96 19.27 1.27
N ARG A 14 -2.36 19.03 2.44
CA ARG A 14 -2.62 17.83 3.25
C ARG A 14 -4.09 17.73 3.65
N HIS A 15 -4.67 18.82 4.16
CA HIS A 15 -6.08 18.85 4.55
C HIS A 15 -7.02 18.63 3.35
N ALA A 16 -6.73 19.22 2.20
CA ALA A 16 -7.52 19.02 0.99
C ALA A 16 -7.51 17.55 0.54
N LEU A 17 -6.33 16.91 0.52
CA LEU A 17 -6.20 15.50 0.15
C LEU A 17 -6.89 14.57 1.16
N GLN A 18 -6.83 14.88 2.45
CA GLN A 18 -7.56 14.13 3.48
C GLN A 18 -9.08 14.24 3.31
N ARG A 19 -9.59 15.44 2.98
CA ARG A 19 -11.01 15.62 2.65
C ARG A 19 -11.41 14.85 1.41
N GLN A 20 -10.59 14.87 0.35
CA GLN A 20 -10.85 14.09 -0.86
C GLN A 20 -10.95 12.59 -0.55
N ALA A 21 -9.99 12.04 0.21
CA ALA A 21 -10.01 10.64 0.60
C ALA A 21 -11.29 10.26 1.37
N ARG A 22 -11.67 11.07 2.37
CA ARG A 22 -12.90 10.85 3.15
C ARG A 22 -14.16 10.96 2.29
N ASN A 23 -14.22 11.94 1.39
CA ASN A 23 -15.35 12.12 0.47
C ASN A 23 -15.47 10.96 -0.53
N ALA A 24 -14.36 10.30 -0.88
CA ALA A 24 -14.35 9.08 -1.67
C ALA A 24 -14.79 7.83 -0.88
N GLY A 25 -15.11 7.95 0.41
CA GLY A 25 -15.50 6.85 1.28
C GLY A 25 -14.33 6.09 1.92
N ILE A 26 -13.10 6.62 1.83
CA ILE A 26 -11.94 5.97 2.46
C ILE A 26 -12.01 6.20 3.98
N SER A 27 -12.14 5.11 4.73
CA SER A 27 -12.10 5.06 6.19
C SER A 27 -11.15 3.97 6.68
N GLU A 28 -10.87 3.95 7.99
CA GLU A 28 -10.05 2.89 8.60
C GLU A 28 -10.72 1.52 8.46
N GLU A 29 -12.05 1.46 8.57
CA GLU A 29 -12.83 0.23 8.38
C GLU A 29 -12.74 -0.28 6.93
N TYR A 30 -12.77 0.61 5.95
CA TYR A 30 -12.56 0.21 4.56
C TYR A 30 -11.13 -0.30 4.34
N ILE A 31 -10.13 0.35 4.92
CA ILE A 31 -8.74 -0.08 4.81
C ILE A 31 -8.53 -1.46 5.47
N ASP A 32 -9.20 -1.71 6.60
CA ASP A 32 -9.21 -3.01 7.26
C ASP A 32 -9.70 -4.10 6.30
N LEU A 33 -10.89 -3.91 5.71
CA LEU A 33 -11.47 -4.80 4.71
C LEU A 33 -10.53 -5.02 3.51
N LEU A 34 -10.02 -3.93 2.92
CA LEU A 34 -9.13 -3.98 1.77
C LEU A 34 -7.87 -4.81 2.07
N VAL A 35 -7.24 -4.59 3.23
CA VAL A 35 -6.02 -5.31 3.62
C VAL A 35 -6.31 -6.78 3.86
N GLU A 36 -7.36 -7.12 4.60
CA GLU A 36 -7.72 -8.52 4.85
C GLU A 36 -8.02 -9.26 3.53
N SER A 37 -8.92 -8.71 2.70
CA SER A 37 -9.29 -9.33 1.42
C SER A 37 -8.12 -9.45 0.46
N PHE A 38 -7.23 -8.45 0.42
CA PHE A 38 -6.06 -8.48 -0.45
C PHE A 38 -5.08 -9.57 -0.03
N TYR A 39 -4.76 -9.66 1.27
CA TYR A 39 -3.78 -10.61 1.75
C TYR A 39 -4.29 -12.04 1.82
N GLU A 40 -5.61 -12.25 1.93
CA GLU A 40 -6.21 -13.57 1.69
C GLU A 40 -5.86 -14.09 0.28
N LYS A 41 -6.03 -13.24 -0.74
CA LYS A 41 -5.67 -13.58 -2.13
C LYS A 41 -4.18 -13.79 -2.31
N VAL A 42 -3.34 -12.90 -1.76
CA VAL A 42 -1.87 -13.04 -1.84
C VAL A 42 -1.41 -14.36 -1.23
N ARG A 43 -1.94 -14.71 -0.05
CA ARG A 43 -1.57 -15.93 0.67
C ARG A 43 -2.00 -17.20 -0.07
N ALA A 44 -3.14 -17.16 -0.75
CA ALA A 44 -3.67 -18.26 -1.55
C ALA A 44 -3.03 -18.39 -2.95
N HIS A 45 -2.40 -17.33 -3.46
CA HIS A 45 -1.82 -17.33 -4.81
C HIS A 45 -0.61 -18.27 -4.89
N PRO A 46 -0.52 -19.15 -5.92
CA PRO A 46 0.53 -20.16 -6.01
C PRO A 46 1.96 -19.58 -6.11
N GLU A 47 2.11 -18.40 -6.71
CA GLU A 47 3.43 -17.76 -6.87
C GLU A 47 3.77 -16.78 -5.73
N LEU A 48 2.81 -15.98 -5.26
CA LEU A 48 3.08 -14.98 -4.22
C LEU A 48 2.99 -15.58 -2.81
N GLY A 49 2.09 -16.54 -2.61
CA GLY A 49 1.90 -17.22 -1.32
C GLY A 49 3.21 -17.73 -0.74
N PRO A 50 4.03 -18.52 -1.47
CA PRO A 50 5.34 -18.96 -1.01
C PRO A 50 6.28 -17.83 -0.63
N VAL A 51 6.35 -16.75 -1.43
CA VAL A 51 7.22 -15.59 -1.18
C VAL A 51 6.89 -14.94 0.17
N PHE A 52 5.61 -14.69 0.43
CA PHE A 52 5.15 -14.08 1.67
C PHE A 52 5.23 -15.06 2.85
N ASN A 53 4.83 -16.32 2.67
CA ASN A 53 4.83 -17.33 3.73
C ASN A 53 6.24 -17.64 4.24
N GLU A 54 7.26 -17.63 3.38
CA GLU A 54 8.66 -17.86 3.78
C GLU A 54 9.15 -16.80 4.79
N VAL A 55 8.75 -15.54 4.58
CA VAL A 55 9.21 -14.38 5.37
C VAL A 55 8.33 -14.16 6.61
N ILE A 56 7.00 -14.26 6.44
CA ILE A 56 6.02 -13.95 7.49
C ILE A 56 5.83 -15.14 8.43
N GLN A 57 5.86 -16.36 7.90
CA GLN A 57 5.67 -17.60 8.66
C GLN A 57 4.34 -17.57 9.45
N ASP A 58 4.41 -17.70 10.77
CA ASP A 58 3.27 -17.69 11.69
C ASP A 58 2.81 -16.28 12.10
N ARG A 59 3.56 -15.23 11.73
CA ARG A 59 3.32 -13.83 12.14
C ARG A 59 2.36 -13.07 11.20
N TRP A 60 1.41 -13.76 10.58
CA TRP A 60 0.41 -13.14 9.70
C TRP A 60 -0.40 -12.04 10.38
N PRO A 61 -0.92 -12.22 11.61
CA PRO A 61 -1.65 -11.15 12.30
C PRO A 61 -0.83 -9.87 12.48
N GLU A 62 0.47 -9.99 12.80
CA GLU A 62 1.38 -8.85 12.93
C GLU A 62 1.62 -8.16 11.58
N HIS A 63 1.78 -8.94 10.52
CA HIS A 63 1.93 -8.40 9.16
C HIS A 63 0.69 -7.61 8.74
N LEU A 64 -0.51 -8.18 8.93
CA LEU A 64 -1.77 -7.53 8.58
C LEU A 64 -1.97 -6.23 9.38
N ALA A 65 -1.72 -6.24 10.69
CA ALA A 65 -1.77 -5.03 11.51
C ALA A 65 -0.82 -3.94 10.99
N LYS A 66 0.41 -4.32 10.62
CA LYS A 66 1.38 -3.39 10.01
C LYS A 66 0.91 -2.84 8.67
N MET A 67 0.26 -3.66 7.84
CA MET A 67 -0.26 -3.24 6.53
C MET A 67 -1.48 -2.32 6.65
N LYS A 68 -2.36 -2.54 7.63
CA LYS A 68 -3.46 -1.62 7.97
C LYS A 68 -2.91 -0.25 8.35
N LEU A 69 -1.89 -0.20 9.21
CA LEU A 69 -1.21 1.05 9.57
C LEU A 69 -0.53 1.72 8.36
N PHE A 70 0.15 0.93 7.51
CA PHE A 70 0.79 1.42 6.30
C PHE A 70 -0.22 2.09 5.36
N TRP A 71 -1.28 1.38 4.97
CA TRP A 71 -2.29 1.89 4.03
C TRP A 71 -3.11 3.04 4.61
N THR A 72 -3.38 3.03 5.92
CA THR A 72 -3.98 4.17 6.63
C THR A 72 -3.08 5.40 6.55
N SER A 73 -1.79 5.24 6.83
CA SER A 73 -0.83 6.33 6.74
C SER A 73 -0.67 6.85 5.31
N VAL A 74 -0.79 5.99 4.29
CA VAL A 74 -0.72 6.40 2.87
C VAL A 74 -1.99 7.15 2.45
N ALA A 75 -3.16 6.55 2.66
CA ALA A 75 -4.41 7.08 2.14
C ALA A 75 -4.92 8.27 2.95
N LEU A 76 -4.91 8.17 4.28
CA LEU A 76 -5.42 9.20 5.19
C LEU A 76 -4.32 10.14 5.71
N ARG A 77 -3.06 9.93 5.30
CA ARG A 77 -1.91 10.78 5.63
C ARG A 77 -1.68 10.91 7.13
N THR A 78 -2.11 9.97 7.96
CA THR A 78 -2.02 10.10 9.43
C THR A 78 -0.57 10.25 9.90
N GLY A 79 0.35 9.52 9.28
CA GLY A 79 1.77 9.52 9.61
C GLY A 79 2.15 8.51 10.69
N ASP A 80 1.24 7.58 11.03
CA ASP A 80 1.43 6.62 12.11
C ASP A 80 2.34 5.45 11.73
N TYR A 81 2.47 5.16 10.43
CA TYR A 81 3.41 4.16 9.95
C TYR A 81 4.84 4.71 10.01
N LYS A 82 5.68 4.11 10.87
CA LYS A 82 7.09 4.50 11.05
C LYS A 82 8.10 3.58 10.35
N GLY A 83 7.62 2.56 9.64
CA GLY A 83 8.49 1.61 8.94
C GLY A 83 9.07 2.16 7.64
N SER A 84 10.09 1.49 7.11
CA SER A 84 10.61 1.74 5.77
C SER A 84 10.44 0.46 4.94
N PRO A 85 9.59 0.45 3.89
CA PRO A 85 9.38 -0.74 3.06
C PRO A 85 10.61 -1.16 2.28
N VAL A 86 11.38 -0.19 1.75
CA VAL A 86 12.51 -0.44 0.83
C VAL A 86 13.57 -1.41 1.40
N PRO A 87 14.11 -1.20 2.62
CA PRO A 87 15.11 -2.12 3.18
C PRO A 87 14.60 -3.56 3.31
N VAL A 88 13.34 -3.74 3.72
CA VAL A 88 12.73 -5.07 3.88
C VAL A 88 12.62 -5.78 2.53
N HIS A 89 12.16 -5.08 1.49
CA HIS A 89 11.97 -5.68 0.19
C HIS A 89 13.31 -5.98 -0.50
N ARG A 90 14.34 -5.15 -0.31
CA ARG A 90 15.70 -5.42 -0.81
C ARG A 90 16.34 -6.67 -0.22
N SER A 91 15.98 -7.05 1.00
CA SER A 91 16.51 -8.28 1.62
C SER A 91 15.82 -9.56 1.16
N LEU A 92 14.76 -9.47 0.35
CA LEU A 92 14.05 -10.64 -0.17
C LEU A 92 14.87 -11.31 -1.28
N THR A 93 15.20 -12.58 -1.09
CA THR A 93 15.98 -13.37 -2.06
C THR A 93 15.10 -14.19 -3.01
N ASN A 94 13.84 -14.43 -2.63
CA ASN A 94 12.87 -15.25 -3.36
C ASN A 94 11.86 -14.39 -4.17
N ALA A 95 11.97 -13.06 -4.12
CA ALA A 95 11.12 -12.16 -4.89
C ALA A 95 11.76 -11.81 -6.24
N THR A 96 10.98 -11.85 -7.33
CA THR A 96 11.40 -11.49 -8.68
C THR A 96 10.61 -10.30 -9.20
N ALA A 97 11.06 -9.72 -10.33
CA ALA A 97 10.36 -8.63 -11.00
C ALA A 97 8.94 -9.02 -11.45
N ASP A 98 8.73 -10.29 -11.83
CA ASP A 98 7.45 -10.79 -12.34
C ASP A 98 6.37 -10.90 -11.25
N HIS A 99 6.76 -10.96 -9.97
CA HIS A 99 5.82 -10.93 -8.87
C HIS A 99 5.07 -9.59 -8.72
N PHE A 100 5.65 -8.48 -9.20
CA PHE A 100 5.04 -7.15 -9.06
C PHE A 100 3.76 -6.97 -9.90
N PRO A 101 3.75 -7.33 -11.20
CA PRO A 101 2.50 -7.38 -11.98
C PRO A 101 1.42 -8.26 -11.35
N THR A 102 1.76 -9.46 -10.86
CA THR A 102 0.81 -10.35 -10.19
C THR A 102 0.25 -9.73 -8.91
N TRP A 103 1.11 -9.10 -8.10
CA TRP A 103 0.68 -8.41 -6.88
C TRP A 103 -0.29 -7.25 -7.20
N LEU A 104 0.01 -6.46 -8.23
CA LEU A 104 -0.86 -5.36 -8.69
C LEU A 104 -2.20 -5.88 -9.22
N PHE A 105 -2.19 -6.97 -9.98
CA PHE A 105 -3.40 -7.60 -10.48
C PHE A 105 -4.34 -8.02 -9.34
N LEU A 106 -3.83 -8.74 -8.34
CA LEU A 106 -4.62 -9.14 -7.17
C LEU A 106 -5.13 -7.93 -6.38
N PHE A 107 -4.30 -6.88 -6.27
CA PHE A 107 -4.69 -5.65 -5.58
C PHE A 107 -5.86 -4.96 -6.30
N TYR A 108 -5.80 -4.86 -7.63
CA TYR A 108 -6.87 -4.24 -8.42
C TYR A 108 -8.15 -5.06 -8.39
N GLN A 109 -8.06 -6.38 -8.50
CA GLN A 109 -9.21 -7.25 -8.35
C GLN A 109 -9.87 -7.06 -6.97
N THR A 110 -9.07 -6.89 -5.91
CA THR A 110 -9.59 -6.59 -4.57
C THR A 110 -10.27 -5.23 -4.50
N LEU A 111 -9.73 -4.21 -5.17
CA LEU A 111 -10.37 -2.89 -5.25
C LEU A 111 -11.69 -2.93 -6.01
N GLU A 112 -11.78 -3.70 -7.10
CA GLU A 112 -13.02 -3.88 -7.86
C GLU A 112 -14.14 -4.50 -6.99
N GLU A 113 -13.76 -5.42 -6.10
CA GLU A 113 -14.70 -6.11 -5.22
C GLU A 113 -15.09 -5.30 -3.97
N THR A 114 -14.20 -4.44 -3.47
CA THR A 114 -14.34 -3.85 -2.12
C THR A 114 -14.47 -2.33 -2.10
N ALA A 115 -14.05 -1.62 -3.14
CA ALA A 115 -13.94 -0.17 -3.07
C ALA A 115 -15.30 0.52 -2.85
N PRO A 116 -15.39 1.47 -1.90
CA PRO A 116 -16.64 2.15 -1.58
C PRO A 116 -17.07 3.13 -2.69
N SER A 117 -16.14 3.49 -3.57
CA SER A 117 -16.41 4.30 -4.76
C SER A 117 -15.33 4.08 -5.84
N PRO A 118 -15.64 4.42 -7.12
CA PRO A 118 -14.64 4.42 -8.19
C PRO A 118 -13.46 5.36 -7.91
N GLU A 119 -13.71 6.48 -7.22
CA GLU A 119 -12.65 7.42 -6.85
C GLU A 119 -11.70 6.82 -5.80
N ALA A 120 -12.22 6.09 -4.80
CA ALA A 120 -11.40 5.37 -3.84
C ALA A 120 -10.52 4.33 -4.53
N ALA A 121 -11.10 3.53 -5.44
CA ALA A 121 -10.34 2.55 -6.24
C ALA A 121 -9.20 3.22 -7.01
N LYS A 122 -9.47 4.33 -7.71
CA LYS A 122 -8.47 5.07 -8.49
C LYS A 122 -7.33 5.63 -7.62
N ILE A 123 -7.66 6.16 -6.44
CA ILE A 123 -6.67 6.66 -5.47
C ILE A 123 -5.73 5.52 -5.05
N PHE A 124 -6.27 4.36 -4.65
CA PHE A 124 -5.46 3.22 -4.24
C PHE A 124 -4.66 2.60 -5.38
N GLN A 125 -5.22 2.52 -6.60
CA GLN A 125 -4.49 2.09 -7.79
C GLN A 125 -3.24 2.96 -8.02
N THR A 126 -3.39 4.28 -7.95
CA THR A 126 -2.28 5.24 -8.13
C THR A 126 -1.18 5.02 -7.09
N PHE A 127 -1.55 4.82 -5.82
CA PHE A 127 -0.58 4.54 -4.77
C PHE A 127 0.12 3.20 -4.97
N ALA A 128 -0.65 2.13 -5.24
CA ALA A 128 -0.13 0.80 -5.47
C ALA A 128 0.88 0.77 -6.64
N GLN A 129 0.55 1.41 -7.77
CA GLN A 129 1.47 1.55 -8.91
C GLN A 129 2.76 2.24 -8.53
N SER A 130 2.66 3.39 -7.85
CA SER A 130 3.81 4.19 -7.47
C SER A 130 4.73 3.43 -6.51
N ILE A 131 4.15 2.71 -5.54
CA ILE A 131 4.90 1.89 -4.58
C ILE A 131 5.55 0.70 -5.28
N ALA A 132 4.80 -0.05 -6.09
CA ALA A 132 5.30 -1.20 -6.83
C ALA A 132 6.46 -0.80 -7.76
N ALA A 133 6.29 0.24 -8.58
CA ALA A 133 7.33 0.74 -9.48
C ALA A 133 8.60 1.16 -8.71
N ARG A 134 8.43 1.86 -7.58
CA ARG A 134 9.55 2.27 -6.73
C ARG A 134 10.30 1.07 -6.16
N LEU A 135 9.60 0.07 -5.63
CA LEU A 135 10.20 -1.12 -5.04
C LEU A 135 10.91 -1.96 -6.12
N GLN A 136 10.26 -2.19 -7.25
CA GLN A 136 10.82 -2.94 -8.38
C GLN A 136 12.11 -2.29 -8.89
N GLN A 137 12.12 -0.96 -9.09
CA GLN A 137 13.32 -0.22 -9.47
C GLN A 137 14.44 -0.41 -8.43
N VAL A 138 14.12 -0.28 -7.16
CA VAL A 138 15.09 -0.36 -6.05
C VAL A 138 15.70 -1.75 -5.87
N MET A 139 14.96 -2.80 -6.22
CA MET A 139 15.34 -4.20 -6.05
C MET A 139 16.10 -4.74 -7.27
N PHE A 140 15.74 -4.31 -8.48
CA PHE A 140 16.21 -4.95 -9.71
C PHE A 140 16.89 -4.01 -10.72
N SER A 141 17.01 -2.71 -10.44
CA SER A 141 17.88 -1.86 -11.26
C SER A 141 19.34 -2.19 -10.95
N THR A 142 20.08 -2.57 -11.98
CA THR A 142 21.53 -2.77 -11.98
C THR A 142 22.23 -1.43 -11.68
N ASN A 143 23.16 -1.42 -10.73
CA ASN A 143 24.19 -0.36 -10.68
C ASN A 143 25.21 -0.57 -11.81
#